data_AF-A0A9R1ARH8-F1
#
_entry.id   AF-A0A9R1ARH8-F1
#
_cell.length_a   1.000
_cell.length_b   1.000
_cell.length_c   1.000
_cell.angle_alpha   90.00
_cell.angle_beta   90.00
_cell.angle_gamma   90.00
#
_symmetry.space_group_name_H-M   'P 1'
#
loop_
_entity.id
_entity.type
_entity.pdbx_description
1 polymer ?
#
loop_
_entity_poly.entity_id
_entity_poly.type
_entity_poly.pdbx_seq_one_letter_code
_entity_poly.pdbx_strand_id
1 'polypeptide(L)'
;MQEQLATFRSQLEEFARKHKSDIRKNSVFRQQFHEMCAKVGVDPLASNKGVWAELLGIGDFYYELGVQIVDVCIATISHNGGLIDLIELRKLLCQKRKTDLGSLSSDDCLRAISKLKVLGSGFEVISIGKKKLVRSVPTELNKDHNGILELAQAKGYVTVEHIEMEFLWSTRRGIDALETLLKEGLAMIYNGHRDGKRRYWFMCVTLSSDASSSEAKS
;
A
#
# COMPACT_ATOMS: atom_id res chain seq x y z
N MET A 1 -9.82 36.95 11.34
CA MET A 1 -9.32 35.59 11.02
C MET A 1 -10.45 34.56 10.91
N GLN A 2 -11.39 34.48 11.86
CA GLN A 2 -12.57 33.59 11.75
C GLN A 2 -13.47 33.89 10.55
N GLU A 3 -13.71 35.16 10.20
CA GLU A 3 -14.49 35.53 9.01
C GLU A 3 -13.82 35.07 7.70
N GLN A 4 -12.50 35.23 7.56
CA GLN A 4 -11.78 34.78 6.36
C GLN A 4 -11.83 33.25 6.20
N LEU A 5 -11.75 32.50 7.30
CA LEU A 5 -11.92 31.04 7.30
C LEU A 5 -13.36 30.64 6.92
N ALA A 6 -14.37 31.36 7.41
CA ALA A 6 -15.77 31.11 7.07
C ALA A 6 -16.04 31.39 5.57
N THR A 7 -15.54 32.51 5.05
CA THR A 7 -15.64 32.84 3.62
C THR A 7 -14.95 31.79 2.75
N PHE A 8 -13.74 31.36 3.14
CA PHE A 8 -13.00 30.35 2.39
C PHE A 8 -13.69 28.98 2.42
N ARG A 9 -14.27 28.60 3.57
CA ARG A 9 -15.08 27.37 3.67
C ARG A 9 -16.29 27.42 2.74
N SER A 10 -17.02 28.52 2.71
CA SER A 10 -18.16 28.71 1.81
C SER A 10 -17.75 28.60 0.34
N GLN A 11 -16.63 29.24 -0.04
CA GLN A 11 -16.10 29.14 -1.40
C GLN A 11 -15.65 27.72 -1.76
N LEU A 12 -15.04 27.01 -0.81
CA LEU A 12 -14.63 25.62 -1.01
C LEU A 12 -15.84 24.68 -1.15
N GLU A 13 -16.93 24.94 -0.43
CA GLU A 13 -18.20 24.23 -0.57
C GLU A 13 -18.85 24.49 -1.93
N GLU A 14 -18.83 25.74 -2.42
CA GLU A 14 -19.31 26.09 -3.76
C GLU A 14 -18.46 25.45 -4.87
N PHE A 15 -17.13 25.49 -4.71
CA PHE A 15 -16.20 24.81 -5.61
C PHE A 15 -16.48 23.30 -5.68
N ALA A 16 -16.66 22.67 -4.51
CA ALA A 16 -17.03 21.26 -4.41
C ALA A 16 -18.37 20.94 -5.09
N ARG A 17 -19.38 21.82 -4.96
CA ARG A 17 -20.67 21.68 -5.68
C ARG A 17 -20.47 21.71 -7.19
N LYS A 18 -19.74 22.70 -7.68
CA LYS A 18 -19.53 22.92 -9.11
C LYS A 18 -18.73 21.80 -9.77
N HIS A 19 -17.74 21.26 -9.06
CA HIS A 19 -16.80 20.27 -9.59
C HIS A 19 -17.01 18.85 -9.02
N LYS A 20 -18.20 18.55 -8.47
CA LYS A 20 -18.53 17.27 -7.83
C LYS A 20 -18.22 16.05 -8.72
N SER A 21 -18.57 16.12 -10.01
CA SER A 21 -18.30 15.04 -10.97
C SER A 21 -16.80 14.81 -11.17
N ASP A 22 -16.03 15.89 -11.24
CA ASP A 22 -14.62 15.87 -11.55
C ASP A 22 -13.85 15.30 -10.35
N ILE A 23 -14.22 15.70 -9.13
CA ILE A 23 -13.67 15.15 -7.88
C ILE A 23 -13.95 13.63 -7.77
N ARG A 24 -15.08 13.16 -8.30
CA ARG A 24 -15.42 11.72 -8.26
C ARG A 24 -14.68 10.90 -9.32
N LYS A 25 -14.58 11.42 -10.56
CA LYS A 25 -14.09 10.66 -11.71
C LYS A 25 -12.58 10.78 -11.94
N ASN A 26 -11.97 11.91 -11.57
CA ASN A 26 -10.57 12.19 -11.83
C ASN A 26 -9.75 12.09 -10.53
N SER A 27 -8.91 11.06 -10.43
CA SER A 27 -8.09 10.81 -9.25
C SER A 27 -7.08 11.93 -8.96
N VAL A 28 -6.53 12.58 -10.00
CA VAL A 28 -5.59 13.69 -9.85
C VAL A 28 -6.31 14.92 -9.31
N PHE A 29 -7.48 15.23 -9.86
CA PHE A 29 -8.29 16.36 -9.41
C PHE A 29 -8.81 16.15 -7.98
N ARG A 30 -9.19 14.91 -7.63
CA ARG A 30 -9.53 14.52 -6.26
C ARG A 30 -8.38 14.75 -5.29
N GLN A 31 -7.16 14.36 -5.66
CA GLN A 31 -5.97 14.60 -4.85
C GLN A 31 -5.75 16.10 -4.63
N GLN A 32 -5.82 16.92 -5.69
CA GLN A 32 -5.67 18.37 -5.59
C GLN A 32 -6.73 18.99 -4.67
N PHE A 33 -7.98 18.53 -4.76
CA PHE A 33 -9.05 18.96 -3.86
C PHE A 33 -8.73 18.64 -2.40
N HIS A 34 -8.20 17.44 -2.11
CA HIS A 34 -7.76 17.09 -0.76
C HIS A 34 -6.60 17.96 -0.26
N GLU A 35 -5.63 18.27 -1.12
CA GLU A 35 -4.52 19.18 -0.78
C GLU A 35 -5.02 20.59 -0.46
N MET A 36 -6.02 21.08 -1.19
CA MET A 36 -6.69 22.35 -0.89
C MET A 36 -7.37 22.30 0.48
N CYS A 37 -8.14 21.24 0.78
CA CYS A 37 -8.80 21.08 2.08
C CYS A 37 -7.78 21.06 3.24
N ALA A 38 -6.68 20.32 3.08
CA ALA A 38 -5.62 20.20 4.08
C ALA A 38 -4.94 21.54 4.39
N LYS A 39 -4.69 22.38 3.38
CA LYS A 39 -4.09 23.72 3.58
C LYS A 39 -4.97 24.65 4.42
N VAL A 40 -6.27 24.41 4.46
CA VAL A 40 -7.24 25.17 5.27
C VAL A 40 -7.45 24.54 6.66
N GLY A 41 -6.92 23.34 6.89
CA GLY A 41 -7.16 22.58 8.12
C GLY A 41 -8.52 21.86 8.13
N VAL A 42 -9.11 21.60 6.97
CA VAL A 42 -10.35 20.84 6.82
C VAL A 42 -10.03 19.43 6.34
N ASP A 43 -10.48 18.40 7.06
CA ASP A 43 -10.48 17.02 6.56
C ASP A 43 -11.87 16.68 5.98
N PRO A 44 -12.01 16.55 4.65
CA PRO A 44 -13.28 16.22 4.01
C PRO A 44 -13.77 14.80 4.35
N LEU A 45 -12.93 13.99 5.01
CA LEU A 45 -13.23 12.62 5.43
C LEU A 45 -13.38 12.47 6.95
N ALA A 46 -13.42 13.57 7.70
CA ALA A 46 -13.50 13.51 9.17
C ALA A 46 -14.84 12.99 9.68
N SER A 47 -15.94 13.21 8.96
CA SER A 47 -17.28 12.85 9.40
C SER A 47 -18.19 12.48 8.23
N ASN A 48 -18.98 11.41 8.43
CA ASN A 48 -20.01 10.96 7.48
C ASN A 48 -21.26 11.83 7.51
N LYS A 49 -21.39 12.68 8.53
CA LYS A 49 -22.40 13.73 8.65
C LYS A 49 -21.80 15.12 8.36
N GLY A 50 -20.57 15.16 7.86
CA GLY A 50 -19.93 16.40 7.47
C GLY A 50 -20.50 16.89 6.15
N VAL A 51 -20.50 18.21 5.95
CA VAL A 51 -20.97 18.86 4.71
C VAL A 51 -20.37 18.18 3.48
N TRP A 52 -19.10 17.80 3.51
CA TRP A 52 -18.39 17.15 2.41
C TRP A 52 -18.89 15.73 2.10
N ALA A 53 -19.28 14.96 3.11
CA ALA A 53 -19.79 13.60 2.91
C ALA A 53 -21.15 13.65 2.20
N GLU A 54 -22.07 14.49 2.65
CA GLU A 54 -23.38 14.68 2.01
C GLU A 54 -23.25 15.31 0.62
N LEU A 55 -22.39 16.31 0.49
CA LEU A 55 -22.23 17.06 -0.74
C LEU A 55 -21.55 16.26 -1.84
N LEU A 56 -20.44 15.59 -1.52
CA LEU A 56 -19.57 14.94 -2.49
C LEU A 56 -19.73 13.41 -2.49
N GLY A 57 -20.34 12.79 -1.48
CA GLY A 57 -20.34 11.32 -1.31
C GLY A 57 -18.92 10.76 -1.21
N ILE A 58 -17.96 11.59 -0.81
CA ILE A 58 -16.54 11.23 -0.82
C ILE A 58 -16.23 10.27 0.33
N GLY A 59 -16.95 10.37 1.46
CA GLY A 59 -16.87 9.42 2.56
C GLY A 59 -17.17 7.99 2.10
N ASP A 60 -18.33 7.77 1.48
CA ASP A 60 -18.78 6.46 0.99
C ASP A 60 -17.75 5.82 0.05
N PHE A 61 -17.20 6.62 -0.87
CA PHE A 61 -16.14 6.17 -1.77
C PHE A 61 -14.91 5.61 -1.02
N TYR A 62 -14.45 6.30 0.03
CA TYR A 62 -13.29 5.85 0.80
C TYR A 62 -13.60 4.67 1.72
N TYR A 63 -14.82 4.56 2.24
CA TYR A 63 -15.23 3.36 2.98
C TYR A 63 -15.31 2.14 2.06
N GLU A 64 -15.93 2.27 0.90
CA GLU A 64 -15.98 1.21 -0.10
C GLU A 64 -14.58 0.79 -0.54
N LEU A 65 -13.70 1.76 -0.81
CA LEU A 65 -12.30 1.51 -1.11
C LEU A 65 -11.57 0.80 0.04
N GLY A 66 -11.84 1.20 1.29
CA GLY A 66 -11.30 0.56 2.48
C GLY A 66 -11.70 -0.91 2.59
N VAL A 67 -12.99 -1.24 2.38
CA VAL A 67 -13.47 -2.63 2.36
C VAL A 67 -12.78 -3.44 1.26
N GLN A 68 -12.64 -2.87 0.06
CA GLN A 68 -11.97 -3.55 -1.05
C GLN A 68 -10.47 -3.77 -0.79
N ILE A 69 -9.80 -2.86 -0.09
CA ILE A 69 -8.41 -3.04 0.36
C ILE A 69 -8.33 -4.22 1.32
N VAL A 70 -9.23 -4.29 2.30
CA VAL A 70 -9.31 -5.42 3.24
C VAL A 70 -9.49 -6.74 2.48
N ASP A 71 -10.42 -6.80 1.53
CA ASP A 71 -10.65 -7.99 0.71
C ASP A 71 -9.40 -8.44 -0.05
N VAL A 72 -8.69 -7.51 -0.69
CA VAL A 72 -7.46 -7.82 -1.44
C VAL A 72 -6.36 -8.32 -0.50
N CYS A 73 -6.21 -7.70 0.67
CA CYS A 73 -5.26 -8.15 1.68
C CYS A 73 -5.59 -9.57 2.18
N ILE A 74 -6.86 -9.88 2.44
CA ILE A 74 -7.30 -11.22 2.84
C ILE A 74 -7.06 -12.23 1.70
N ALA A 75 -7.34 -11.87 0.45
CA ALA A 75 -7.16 -12.76 -0.69
C ALA A 75 -5.68 -13.08 -0.98
N THR A 76 -4.77 -12.17 -0.62
CA THR A 76 -3.32 -12.31 -0.92
C THR A 76 -2.48 -12.77 0.27
N ILE A 77 -3.05 -12.82 1.48
CA ILE A 77 -2.33 -13.14 2.74
C ILE A 77 -1.56 -14.45 2.68
N SER A 78 -2.11 -15.49 2.06
CA SER A 78 -1.48 -16.82 1.95
C SER A 78 -0.25 -16.82 1.02
N HIS A 79 -0.13 -15.82 0.16
CA HIS A 79 0.93 -15.72 -0.85
C HIS A 79 2.02 -14.71 -0.45
N ASN A 80 1.68 -13.70 0.36
CA ASN A 80 2.59 -12.60 0.70
C ASN A 80 2.77 -12.37 2.21
N GLY A 81 2.16 -13.20 3.06
CA GLY A 81 2.25 -13.13 4.52
C GLY A 81 1.67 -11.86 5.13
N GLY A 82 0.82 -11.12 4.40
CA GLY A 82 0.18 -9.89 4.89
C GLY A 82 1.00 -8.62 4.66
N LEU A 83 2.01 -8.66 3.78
CA LEU A 83 2.69 -7.48 3.24
C LEU A 83 2.46 -7.37 1.73
N ILE A 84 1.99 -6.23 1.25
CA ILE A 84 1.79 -5.98 -0.18
C ILE A 84 2.32 -4.60 -0.57
N ASP A 85 2.98 -4.49 -1.72
CA ASP A 85 3.40 -3.20 -2.27
C ASP A 85 2.18 -2.33 -2.61
N LEU A 86 2.23 -1.04 -2.29
CA LEU A 86 1.12 -0.11 -2.51
C LEU A 86 0.72 0.00 -3.99
N ILE A 87 1.67 -0.11 -4.91
CA ILE A 87 1.41 -0.07 -6.36
C ILE A 87 0.74 -1.37 -6.80
N GLU A 88 1.16 -2.51 -6.26
CA GLU A 88 0.52 -3.80 -6.54
C GLU A 88 -0.90 -3.87 -5.98
N LEU A 89 -1.11 -3.41 -4.74
CA LEU A 89 -2.44 -3.26 -4.15
C LEU A 89 -3.35 -2.43 -5.06
N ARG A 90 -2.86 -1.30 -5.56
CA ARG A 90 -3.60 -0.45 -6.50
C ARG A 90 -3.91 -1.18 -7.81
N LYS A 91 -2.98 -1.96 -8.36
CA LYS A 91 -3.20 -2.79 -9.55
C LYS A 91 -4.35 -3.78 -9.32
N LEU A 92 -4.33 -4.51 -8.21
CA LEU A 92 -5.37 -5.47 -7.85
C LEU A 92 -6.74 -4.82 -7.61
N LEU A 93 -6.77 -3.63 -6.99
CA LEU A 93 -8.01 -2.86 -6.79
C LEU A 93 -8.62 -2.42 -8.12
N CYS A 94 -7.81 -1.89 -9.04
CA CYS A 94 -8.26 -1.51 -10.37
C CYS A 94 -8.78 -2.71 -11.17
N GLN A 95 -8.10 -3.86 -11.09
CA GLN A 95 -8.58 -5.11 -11.69
C GLN A 95 -9.94 -5.54 -11.11
N LYS A 96 -10.09 -5.51 -9.78
CA LYS A 96 -11.36 -5.85 -9.10
C LYS A 96 -12.50 -4.91 -9.51
N ARG A 97 -12.21 -3.63 -9.68
CA ARG A 97 -13.19 -2.61 -10.11
C ARG A 97 -13.46 -2.64 -11.62
N LYS A 98 -12.66 -3.36 -12.42
CA LYS A 98 -12.67 -3.30 -13.90
C LYS A 98 -12.49 -1.86 -14.40
N THR A 99 -11.59 -1.11 -13.76
CA THR A 99 -11.28 0.28 -14.12
C THR A 99 -9.81 0.46 -14.43
N ASP A 100 -9.48 1.51 -15.17
CA ASP A 100 -8.09 1.86 -15.47
C ASP A 100 -7.32 2.27 -14.21
N LEU A 101 -6.00 2.06 -14.23
CA LEU A 101 -5.10 2.51 -13.15
C LEU A 101 -5.23 4.01 -12.86
N GLY A 102 -5.59 4.83 -13.86
CA GLY A 102 -5.80 6.28 -13.68
C GLY A 102 -7.01 6.65 -12.81
N SER A 103 -7.95 5.73 -12.57
CA SER A 103 -9.16 6.00 -11.78
C SER A 103 -8.92 6.08 -10.27
N LEU A 104 -7.82 5.48 -9.80
CA LEU A 104 -7.40 5.45 -8.40
C LEU A 104 -5.96 5.95 -8.29
N SER A 105 -5.69 6.87 -7.37
CA SER A 105 -4.33 7.32 -7.06
C SER A 105 -3.76 6.53 -5.87
N SER A 106 -2.45 6.59 -5.68
CA SER A 106 -1.84 6.08 -4.45
C SER A 106 -2.30 6.86 -3.21
N ASP A 107 -2.60 8.15 -3.35
CA ASP A 107 -3.18 8.98 -2.29
C ASP A 107 -4.57 8.48 -1.87
N ASP A 108 -5.40 8.04 -2.84
CA ASP A 108 -6.70 7.45 -2.54
C ASP A 108 -6.55 6.21 -1.64
N CYS A 109 -5.59 5.34 -1.97
CA CYS A 109 -5.30 4.13 -1.19
C CYS A 109 -4.79 4.47 0.22
N LEU A 110 -3.86 5.42 0.33
CA LEU A 110 -3.30 5.87 1.62
C LEU A 110 -4.39 6.46 2.53
N ARG A 111 -5.31 7.25 1.97
CA ARG A 111 -6.45 7.82 2.72
C ARG A 111 -7.44 6.75 3.15
N ALA A 112 -7.77 5.78 2.29
CA ALA A 112 -8.62 4.67 2.68
C ALA A 112 -8.00 3.87 3.84
N ILE A 113 -6.71 3.54 3.75
CA ILE A 113 -6.00 2.80 4.81
C ILE A 113 -5.93 3.61 6.11
N SER A 114 -5.73 4.92 6.04
CA SER A 114 -5.72 5.75 7.27
C SER A 114 -7.06 5.73 8.00
N LYS A 115 -8.17 5.59 7.27
CA LYS A 115 -9.51 5.44 7.85
C LYS A 115 -9.73 4.04 8.45
N LEU A 116 -9.05 3.01 7.95
CA LEU A 116 -9.10 1.66 8.56
C LEU A 116 -8.44 1.60 9.95
N LYS A 117 -7.57 2.55 10.30
CA LYS A 117 -6.91 2.59 11.62
C LYS A 117 -7.87 2.65 12.81
N VAL A 118 -9.10 3.15 12.60
CA VAL A 118 -10.12 3.17 13.66
C VAL A 118 -10.58 1.77 14.08
N LEU A 119 -10.34 0.75 13.24
CA LEU A 119 -10.63 -0.65 13.52
C LEU A 119 -9.52 -1.34 14.33
N GLY A 120 -8.42 -0.63 14.63
CA GLY A 120 -7.26 -1.15 15.36
C GLY A 120 -5.97 -1.11 14.53
N SER A 121 -4.93 -1.78 15.03
CA SER A 121 -3.58 -1.81 14.43
C SER A 121 -3.40 -2.81 13.29
N GLY A 122 -4.49 -3.37 12.75
CA GLY A 122 -4.42 -4.42 11.73
C GLY A 122 -3.96 -3.94 10.35
N PHE A 123 -4.19 -2.67 10.02
CA PHE A 123 -3.83 -2.09 8.72
C PHE A 123 -2.92 -0.88 8.88
N GLU A 124 -1.71 -0.98 8.32
CA GLU A 124 -0.73 0.09 8.38
C GLU A 124 0.07 0.19 7.08
N VAL A 125 0.54 1.39 6.77
CA VAL A 125 1.51 1.61 5.69
C VAL A 125 2.87 1.81 6.31
N ILE A 126 3.81 0.94 5.96
CA ILE A 126 5.21 1.00 6.37
C ILE A 126 6.08 1.36 5.15
N SER A 127 7.16 2.09 5.40
CA SER A 127 8.16 2.41 4.38
C SER A 127 9.38 1.51 4.58
N ILE A 128 9.72 0.73 3.56
CA ILE A 128 10.94 -0.09 3.53
C ILE A 128 11.71 0.31 2.28
N GLY A 129 12.93 0.80 2.44
CA GLY A 129 13.72 1.38 1.34
C GLY A 129 12.92 2.39 0.53
N LYS A 130 12.76 2.12 -0.78
CA LYS A 130 12.05 3.00 -1.71
C LYS A 130 10.55 2.67 -1.86
N LYS A 131 10.08 1.60 -1.24
CA LYS A 131 8.71 1.09 -1.39
C LYS A 131 7.85 1.41 -0.17
N LYS A 132 6.57 1.70 -0.43
CA LYS A 132 5.52 1.75 0.60
C LYS A 132 4.79 0.41 0.57
N LEU A 133 4.83 -0.31 1.68
CA LEU A 133 4.14 -1.58 1.84
C LEU A 133 2.93 -1.39 2.75
N VAL A 134 1.83 -2.07 2.42
CA VAL A 134 0.65 -2.17 3.26
C VAL A 134 0.75 -3.46 4.05
N ARG A 135 0.74 -3.33 5.36
CA ARG A 135 0.71 -4.42 6.34
C ARG A 135 -0.72 -4.65 6.78
N SER A 136 -1.22 -5.87 6.60
CA SER A 136 -2.57 -6.30 7.00
C SER A 136 -2.58 -7.31 8.15
N VAL A 137 -1.40 -7.77 8.59
CA VAL A 137 -1.21 -8.70 9.71
C VAL A 137 -0.26 -8.05 10.73
N PRO A 138 -0.56 -8.10 12.03
CA PRO A 138 0.34 -7.62 13.07
C PRO A 138 1.62 -8.46 13.18
N THR A 139 2.58 -8.21 12.29
CA THR A 139 3.89 -8.86 12.30
C THR A 139 4.95 -7.92 12.85
N GLU A 140 5.75 -8.38 13.81
CA GLU A 140 6.84 -7.60 14.40
C GLU A 140 8.09 -7.64 13.52
N LEU A 141 8.30 -6.55 12.77
CA LEU A 141 9.48 -6.37 11.94
C LEU A 141 10.50 -5.48 12.65
N ASN A 142 11.67 -6.02 12.94
CA ASN A 142 12.78 -5.27 13.50
C ASN A 142 13.64 -4.67 12.37
N LYS A 143 14.74 -3.99 12.74
CA LYS A 143 15.67 -3.38 11.77
C LYS A 143 16.29 -4.41 10.82
N ASP A 144 16.54 -5.62 11.31
CA ASP A 144 17.18 -6.67 10.53
C ASP A 144 16.23 -7.18 9.44
N HIS A 145 14.98 -7.45 9.81
CA HIS A 145 13.92 -7.83 8.88
C HIS A 145 13.70 -6.76 7.80
N ASN A 146 13.64 -5.49 8.21
CA ASN A 146 13.48 -4.36 7.28
C ASN A 146 14.68 -4.24 6.32
N GLY A 147 15.92 -4.43 6.80
CA GLY A 147 17.11 -4.44 5.96
C GLY A 147 17.08 -5.55 4.91
N ILE A 148 16.68 -6.77 5.30
CA ILE A 148 16.52 -7.89 4.35
C ILE A 148 15.46 -7.59 3.31
N LEU A 149 14.29 -7.09 3.72
CA LEU A 149 13.21 -6.73 2.81
C LEU A 149 13.61 -5.59 1.86
N GLU A 150 14.42 -4.64 2.31
CA GLU A 150 15.00 -3.59 1.48
C GLU A 150 15.98 -4.16 0.46
N LEU A 151 16.92 -5.01 0.89
CA LEU A 151 17.88 -5.69 0.01
C LEU A 151 17.18 -6.51 -1.08
N ALA A 152 16.08 -7.18 -0.71
CA ALA A 152 15.27 -7.99 -1.62
C ALA A 152 14.61 -7.16 -2.73
N GLN A 153 14.45 -5.84 -2.60
CA GLN A 153 13.80 -5.01 -3.63
C GLN A 153 14.56 -5.00 -4.96
N ALA A 154 15.86 -5.30 -4.95
CA ALA A 154 16.68 -5.33 -6.16
C ALA A 154 16.37 -6.55 -7.06
N LYS A 155 16.07 -7.72 -6.47
CA LYS A 155 15.96 -8.99 -7.20
C LYS A 155 14.68 -9.79 -6.91
N GLY A 156 13.88 -9.37 -5.92
CA GLY A 156 12.76 -10.14 -5.36
C GLY A 156 13.18 -11.24 -4.37
N TYR A 157 14.48 -11.51 -4.25
CA TYR A 157 15.03 -12.52 -3.35
C TYR A 157 16.36 -12.09 -2.75
N VAL A 158 16.77 -12.76 -1.67
CA VAL A 158 18.12 -12.67 -1.10
C VAL A 158 18.73 -14.06 -0.91
N THR A 159 20.04 -14.09 -0.69
CA THR A 159 20.74 -15.27 -0.17
C THR A 159 21.51 -14.86 1.08
N VAL A 160 21.95 -15.84 1.89
CA VAL A 160 22.72 -15.55 3.12
C VAL A 160 24.00 -14.77 2.78
N GLU A 161 24.68 -15.14 1.69
CA GLU A 161 25.90 -14.46 1.26
C GLU A 161 25.64 -13.00 0.88
N HIS A 162 24.49 -12.67 0.27
CA HIS A 162 24.15 -11.28 -0.01
C HIS A 162 23.96 -10.47 1.29
N ILE A 163 23.33 -11.06 2.32
CA ILE A 163 23.13 -10.41 3.62
C ILE A 163 24.48 -10.17 4.31
N GLU A 164 25.38 -11.16 4.28
CA GLU A 164 26.72 -11.05 4.86
C GLU A 164 27.54 -9.95 4.17
N MET A 165 27.52 -9.91 2.84
CA MET A 165 28.27 -8.90 2.08
C MET A 165 27.72 -7.49 2.28
N GLU A 166 26.40 -7.33 2.30
CA GLU A 166 25.76 -6.00 2.40
C GLU A 166 25.85 -5.43 3.82
N PHE A 167 25.60 -6.27 4.84
CA PHE A 167 25.45 -5.79 6.22
C PHE A 167 26.61 -6.17 7.15
N LEU A 168 27.59 -6.93 6.67
CA LEU A 168 28.69 -7.47 7.47
C LEU A 168 28.22 -8.27 8.69
N TRP A 169 27.07 -8.95 8.57
CA TRP A 169 26.51 -9.79 9.62
C TRP A 169 27.18 -11.15 9.67
N SER A 170 27.12 -11.79 10.84
CA SER A 170 27.46 -13.21 10.93
C SER A 170 26.41 -14.06 10.20
N THR A 171 26.84 -15.18 9.63
CA THR A 171 25.97 -16.17 8.97
C THR A 171 24.75 -16.52 9.82
N ARG A 172 24.99 -16.77 11.11
CA ARG A 172 23.94 -17.13 12.07
C ARG A 172 22.88 -16.04 12.20
N ARG A 173 23.28 -14.77 12.35
CA ARG A 173 22.34 -13.65 12.46
C ARG A 173 21.48 -13.51 11.20
N GLY A 174 22.09 -13.66 10.02
CA GLY A 174 21.35 -13.62 8.75
C GLY A 174 20.35 -14.78 8.63
N ILE A 175 20.73 -15.98 9.03
CA ILE A 175 19.86 -17.16 9.04
C ILE A 175 18.71 -16.97 10.04
N ASP A 176 18.97 -16.56 11.28
CA ASP A 176 17.94 -16.38 12.32
C ASP A 176 16.87 -15.35 11.87
N ALA A 177 17.30 -14.26 11.23
CA ALA A 177 16.40 -13.24 10.68
C ALA A 177 15.56 -13.78 9.50
N LEU A 178 16.17 -14.58 8.61
CA LEU A 178 15.47 -15.23 7.50
C LEU A 178 14.47 -16.29 7.96
N GLU A 179 14.83 -17.08 8.98
CA GLU A 179 13.94 -18.07 9.59
C GLU A 179 12.72 -17.41 10.22
N THR A 180 12.90 -16.25 10.85
CA THR A 180 11.78 -15.47 11.37
C THR A 180 10.86 -15.01 10.23
N LEU A 181 11.43 -14.45 9.14
CA LEU A 181 10.64 -14.04 7.96
C LEU A 181 9.91 -15.21 7.28
N LEU A 182 10.48 -16.42 7.30
CA LEU A 182 9.82 -17.64 6.82
C LEU A 182 8.66 -18.06 7.73
N LYS A 183 8.87 -18.03 9.04
CA LYS A 183 7.84 -18.38 10.03
C LYS A 183 6.63 -17.45 9.95
N GLU A 184 6.87 -16.17 9.69
CA GLU A 184 5.83 -15.16 9.47
C GLU A 184 5.17 -15.26 8.07
N GLY A 185 5.62 -16.18 7.20
CA GLY A 185 5.07 -16.37 5.85
C GLY A 185 5.43 -15.25 4.86
N LEU A 186 6.39 -14.40 5.20
CA LEU A 186 6.84 -13.27 4.36
C LEU A 186 7.89 -13.70 3.32
N ALA A 187 8.54 -14.83 3.54
CA ALA A 187 9.55 -15.40 2.66
C ALA A 187 9.15 -16.81 2.15
N MET A 188 9.68 -17.19 1.00
CA MET A 188 9.59 -18.55 0.45
C MET A 188 10.97 -19.06 0.05
N ILE A 189 11.27 -20.33 0.34
CA ILE A 189 12.56 -20.94 -0.03
C ILE A 189 12.48 -21.46 -1.48
N TYR A 190 13.52 -21.17 -2.26
CA TYR A 190 13.77 -21.81 -3.55
C TYR A 190 15.19 -22.39 -3.61
N ASN A 191 15.29 -23.71 -3.81
CA ASN A 191 16.56 -24.43 -3.94
C ASN A 191 16.87 -24.86 -5.39
N GLY A 192 15.96 -24.65 -6.35
CA GLY A 192 16.06 -25.20 -7.71
C GLY A 192 16.90 -24.38 -8.70
N HIS A 193 17.78 -23.49 -8.22
CA HIS A 193 18.57 -22.66 -9.12
C HIS A 193 19.87 -23.37 -9.53
N ARG A 194 20.37 -23.07 -10.73
CA ARG A 194 21.52 -23.76 -11.36
C ARG A 194 22.84 -23.68 -10.58
N ASP A 195 22.98 -22.69 -9.70
CA ASP A 195 24.17 -22.48 -8.87
C ASP A 195 24.11 -23.24 -7.53
N GLY A 196 23.04 -23.99 -7.26
CA GLY A 196 22.85 -24.74 -6.01
C GLY A 196 22.61 -23.86 -4.78
N LYS A 197 22.50 -22.54 -4.93
CA LYS A 197 22.33 -21.62 -3.81
C LYS A 197 20.88 -21.50 -3.40
N ARG A 198 20.62 -21.64 -2.09
CA ARG A 198 19.31 -21.38 -1.48
C ARG A 198 18.96 -19.89 -1.58
N ARG A 199 17.80 -19.60 -2.15
CA ARG A 199 17.23 -18.25 -2.26
C ARG A 199 15.99 -18.12 -1.38
N TYR A 200 15.82 -16.95 -0.79
CA TYR A 200 14.64 -16.58 -0.01
C TYR A 200 13.91 -15.49 -0.79
N TRP A 201 12.74 -15.82 -1.33
CA TRP A 201 11.90 -14.96 -2.17
C TRP A 201 10.85 -14.23 -1.35
N PHE A 202 10.60 -12.97 -1.71
CA PHE A 202 9.68 -12.08 -1.00
C PHE A 202 8.64 -11.53 -1.97
N MET A 203 7.41 -12.06 -1.91
CA MET A 203 6.33 -11.65 -2.82
C MET A 203 6.01 -10.16 -2.68
N CYS A 204 6.11 -9.61 -1.46
CA CYS A 204 5.79 -8.22 -1.16
C CYS A 204 6.70 -7.18 -1.85
N VAL A 205 7.89 -7.58 -2.31
CA VAL A 205 8.84 -6.70 -3.00
C VAL A 205 9.16 -7.14 -4.42
N THR A 206 8.83 -8.38 -4.78
CA THR A 206 8.93 -8.87 -6.15
C THR A 206 8.05 -7.98 -7.02
N LEU A 207 8.65 -7.40 -8.06
CA LEU A 207 7.85 -6.72 -9.07
C LEU A 207 6.99 -7.81 -9.71
N SER A 208 5.67 -7.65 -9.69
CA SER A 208 4.79 -8.34 -10.62
C SER A 208 5.23 -7.87 -12.02
N SER A 209 6.26 -8.53 -12.58
CA SER A 209 6.46 -8.57 -14.01
C SER A 209 5.11 -8.93 -14.58
N ASP A 210 4.59 -8.11 -15.49
CA ASP A 210 3.34 -8.39 -16.18
C ASP A 210 3.28 -9.88 -16.53
N ALA A 211 2.11 -10.47 -16.31
CA ALA A 211 1.79 -11.85 -16.63
C ALA A 211 1.87 -12.06 -18.15
N SER A 212 3.09 -12.06 -18.68
CA SER A 212 3.45 -12.21 -20.08
C SER A 212 4.73 -13.05 -20.23
N SER A 213 4.97 -13.98 -19.31
CA SER A 213 6.01 -15.01 -19.44
C SER A 213 5.51 -16.44 -19.20
N SER A 214 4.19 -16.66 -19.16
CA SER A 214 3.57 -18.00 -19.13
C SER A 214 3.01 -18.46 -20.49
N GLU A 215 3.52 -17.92 -21.60
CA GLU A 215 3.30 -18.46 -22.95
C GLU A 215 4.60 -18.39 -23.79
N ALA A 216 5.54 -19.28 -23.49
CA ALA A 216 6.60 -19.76 -24.38
C ALA A 216 7.48 -20.72 -23.55
N LYS A 217 7.51 -22.04 -23.73
CA LYS A 217 7.11 -22.91 -24.83
C LYS A 217 6.87 -24.31 -24.25
N SER A 218 5.86 -24.98 -24.81
CA SER A 218 5.79 -26.45 -24.92
C SER A 218 6.97 -27.02 -25.69
#